data_AF-A0A495R6F3-F1
#
_entry.id   AF-A0A495R6F3-F1
#
_cell.length_a   1.000
_cell.length_b   1.000
_cell.length_c   1.000
_cell.angle_alpha   90.00
_cell.angle_beta   90.00
_cell.angle_gamma   90.00
#
_symmetry.space_group_name_H-M   'P 1'
#
loop_
_entity.id
_entity.type
_entity.pdbx_description
1 polymer ?
#
loop_
_entity_poly.entity_id
_entity_poly.type
_entity_poly.pdbx_seq_one_letter_code
_entity_poly.pdbx_strand_id
1 'polypeptide(L)'
;MIGGPRLDTPSAVGEEGRPRATSLTIAALIIAAFALTTGVLSGDPKLFSGIALLAGIAVAGLTLLDRDRLGPTVIGHLCFLPAATGLIASVGQVAVAPLLALGVAVAMVGVAAAWTNVLDRETVSAATVSSVVSYLFAVAGLVVGTVVLALAWFSWELVSAVAGGTSPMAATVCLGVLGVAASGCLYFAVAQLPLVQLTARSRRDAIATRLKRGTRELKLVAIGSAAFTVVVPLALLLTPFGQLVASPPFSLGIRVLSSWVVLAPLLAVTVGALVAGSGAIVIRKFTTEFNAASVRTVGAAIAAVGYLVLLALFLLRTGIFGFGSFITVFFGALLLPLLVYLVLVLVNGALTFGLLPARAGPAALTASGLICASIGAAQADLPTLLVFAGVVSGLVAWDVGTFGLGLTAELGHRPETRRLELYHSVFAVGVGLLGIAAVGIVDAARHAVGSAIGSPETMALAAIGVLLLLAPLRG
;
A
#
# COMPACT_ATOMS: atom_id res chain seq x y z
N MET A 1 18.36 5.21 10.49
CA MET A 1 19.12 5.13 9.23
C MET A 1 18.19 4.54 8.17
N ILE A 2 17.71 5.37 7.24
CA ILE A 2 16.77 5.00 6.16
C ILE A 2 17.62 4.76 4.89
N GLY A 3 18.52 3.79 4.98
CA GLY A 3 19.45 3.41 3.92
C GLY A 3 19.19 1.99 3.47
N GLY A 4 19.24 1.73 2.15
CA GLY A 4 18.93 0.43 1.55
C GLY A 4 19.87 -0.73 1.97
N PRO A 5 19.51 -1.99 1.60
CA PRO A 5 20.17 -3.28 1.90
C PRO A 5 21.66 -3.32 2.20
N ARG A 6 22.44 -2.45 1.56
CA ARG A 6 23.89 -2.55 1.49
C ARG A 6 24.65 -1.39 2.15
N LEU A 7 23.96 -0.46 2.81
CA LEU A 7 24.63 0.54 3.67
C LEU A 7 25.11 -0.04 5.01
N ASP A 8 24.60 -1.20 5.41
CA ASP A 8 25.02 -1.90 6.63
C ASP A 8 26.25 -2.80 6.42
N THR A 9 26.60 -3.10 5.16
CA THR A 9 27.72 -3.96 4.77
C THR A 9 28.39 -3.41 3.50
N PRO A 10 29.33 -2.44 3.62
CA PRO A 10 30.06 -1.92 2.48
C PRO A 10 31.04 -2.99 1.96
N SER A 11 30.58 -3.85 1.04
CA SER A 11 31.49 -4.75 0.32
C SER A 11 32.02 -4.02 -0.91
N ALA A 12 33.34 -3.82 -0.95
CA ALA A 12 34.04 -3.12 -2.04
C ALA A 12 33.98 -3.84 -3.41
N VAL A 13 33.29 -4.98 -3.50
CA VAL A 13 33.20 -5.84 -4.69
C VAL A 13 31.76 -6.36 -4.77
N GLY A 14 31.05 -6.08 -5.87
CA GLY A 14 29.67 -6.55 -6.11
C GLY A 14 28.59 -5.46 -6.31
N GLU A 15 28.95 -4.17 -6.34
CA GLU A 15 28.03 -3.05 -6.63
C GLU A 15 27.96 -2.71 -8.14
N GLU A 16 27.88 -3.71 -9.03
CA GLU A 16 27.91 -3.52 -10.50
C GLU A 16 26.65 -2.86 -11.09
N GLY A 17 25.61 -2.59 -10.28
CA GLY A 17 24.30 -2.10 -10.74
C GLY A 17 23.94 -0.66 -10.36
N ARG A 18 24.78 0.04 -9.58
CA ARG A 18 24.46 1.40 -9.08
C ARG A 18 25.30 2.47 -9.79
N PRO A 19 24.66 3.47 -10.44
CA PRO A 19 25.41 4.60 -10.99
C PRO A 19 25.99 5.46 -9.88
N ARG A 20 27.07 6.19 -10.19
CA ARG A 20 27.70 7.10 -9.22
C ARG A 20 26.73 8.17 -8.70
N ALA A 21 26.96 8.57 -7.46
CA ALA A 21 26.06 9.47 -6.74
C ALA A 21 25.88 10.83 -7.45
N THR A 22 26.92 11.37 -8.08
CA THR A 22 26.82 12.67 -8.75
C THR A 22 25.96 12.58 -10.01
N SER A 23 26.20 11.56 -10.83
CA SER A 23 25.38 11.26 -12.01
C SER A 23 23.91 11.05 -11.65
N LEU A 24 23.63 10.26 -10.60
CA LEU A 24 22.28 10.04 -10.10
C LEU A 24 21.60 11.31 -9.59
N THR A 25 22.36 12.17 -8.92
CA THR A 25 21.85 13.45 -8.41
C THR A 25 21.40 14.33 -9.56
N ILE A 26 22.19 14.40 -10.63
CA ILE A 26 21.87 15.21 -11.80
C ILE A 26 20.64 14.66 -12.53
N ALA A 27 20.56 13.34 -12.74
CA ALA A 27 19.36 12.71 -13.30
C ALA A 27 18.11 12.99 -12.44
N ALA A 28 18.21 12.88 -11.11
CA ALA A 28 17.10 13.17 -10.20
C ALA A 28 16.66 14.64 -10.27
N LEU A 29 17.61 15.59 -10.34
CA LEU A 29 17.31 17.02 -10.49
C LEU A 29 16.59 17.32 -11.80
N ILE A 30 17.01 16.71 -12.90
CA ILE A 30 16.37 16.85 -14.22
C ILE A 30 14.91 16.40 -14.18
N ILE A 31 14.65 15.21 -13.63
CA ILE A 31 13.28 14.65 -13.55
C ILE A 31 12.41 15.48 -12.61
N ALA A 32 12.96 15.92 -11.47
CA ALA A 32 12.25 16.77 -10.52
C ALA A 32 11.88 18.12 -11.16
N ALA A 33 12.81 18.74 -11.89
CA ALA A 33 12.56 19.97 -12.63
C ALA A 33 11.45 19.76 -13.68
N PHE A 34 11.56 18.72 -14.51
CA PHE A 34 10.55 18.39 -15.52
C PHE A 34 9.17 18.16 -14.92
N ALA A 35 9.06 17.36 -13.85
CA ALA A 35 7.79 17.06 -13.19
C ALA A 35 7.16 18.30 -12.53
N LEU A 36 7.96 19.16 -11.89
CA LEU A 36 7.49 20.42 -11.30
C LEU A 36 7.01 21.38 -12.37
N THR A 37 7.79 21.59 -13.44
CA THR A 37 7.40 22.46 -14.55
C THR A 37 6.13 21.96 -15.22
N THR A 38 6.03 20.64 -15.45
CA THR A 38 4.82 20.01 -15.99
C THR A 38 3.62 20.26 -15.09
N GLY A 39 3.74 20.03 -13.78
CA GLY A 39 2.63 20.23 -12.85
C GLY A 39 2.17 21.68 -12.72
N VAL A 40 3.09 22.64 -12.81
CA VAL A 40 2.75 24.07 -12.85
C VAL A 40 1.99 24.41 -14.14
N LEU A 41 2.49 23.94 -15.30
CA LEU A 41 1.89 24.24 -16.60
C LEU A 41 0.56 23.51 -16.84
N SER A 42 0.38 22.33 -16.26
CA SER A 42 -0.87 21.58 -16.31
C SER A 42 -1.90 22.04 -15.28
N GLY A 43 -1.55 22.98 -14.40
CA GLY A 43 -2.44 23.51 -13.35
C GLY A 43 -2.65 22.57 -12.15
N ASP A 44 -1.89 21.47 -12.03
CA ASP A 44 -2.00 20.51 -10.93
C ASP A 44 -0.63 20.08 -10.37
N PRO A 45 0.08 20.98 -9.66
CA PRO A 45 1.38 20.66 -9.07
C PRO A 45 1.27 19.61 -7.94
N LYS A 46 0.08 19.41 -7.36
CA LYS A 46 -0.15 18.46 -6.27
C LYS A 46 -0.16 17.03 -6.79
N LEU A 47 -0.72 16.78 -7.98
CA LEU A 47 -0.68 15.48 -8.63
C LEU A 47 0.76 14.99 -8.82
N PHE A 48 1.62 15.79 -9.46
CA PHE A 48 2.98 15.37 -9.81
C PHE A 48 3.91 15.26 -8.59
N SER A 49 3.74 16.12 -7.59
CA SER A 49 4.43 15.95 -6.29
C SER A 49 3.94 14.72 -5.53
N GLY A 50 2.64 14.40 -5.61
CA GLY A 50 2.07 13.16 -5.10
C GLY A 50 2.63 11.91 -5.79
N ILE A 51 2.72 11.92 -7.12
CA ILE A 51 3.34 10.85 -7.93
C ILE A 51 4.80 10.63 -7.49
N ALA A 52 5.58 11.71 -7.34
CA ALA A 52 6.97 11.63 -6.89
C ALA A 52 7.09 11.01 -5.48
N LEU A 53 6.23 11.46 -4.55
CA LEU A 53 6.18 10.92 -3.19
C LEU A 53 5.82 9.43 -3.18
N LEU A 54 4.77 9.04 -3.93
CA LEU A 54 4.30 7.65 -4.00
C LEU A 54 5.34 6.74 -4.66
N ALA A 55 5.98 7.18 -5.74
CA ALA A 55 7.07 6.45 -6.38
C ALA A 55 8.25 6.25 -5.41
N GLY A 56 8.65 7.30 -4.68
CA GLY A 56 9.71 7.22 -3.67
C GLY A 56 9.38 6.26 -2.52
N ILE A 57 8.17 6.34 -1.96
CA ILE A 57 7.72 5.44 -0.88
C ILE A 57 7.57 4.00 -1.39
N ALA A 58 7.07 3.80 -2.61
CA ALA A 58 6.94 2.47 -3.20
C ALA A 58 8.32 1.83 -3.36
N VAL A 59 9.27 2.52 -3.99
CA VAL A 59 10.63 1.98 -4.17
C VAL A 59 11.34 1.79 -2.83
N ALA A 60 11.22 2.73 -1.89
CA ALA A 60 11.74 2.55 -0.55
C ALA A 60 11.13 1.33 0.16
N GLY A 61 9.81 1.12 0.01
CA GLY A 61 9.13 -0.07 0.49
C GLY A 61 9.72 -1.33 -0.10
N LEU A 62 9.91 -1.37 -1.42
CA LEU A 62 10.52 -2.49 -2.14
C LEU A 62 11.92 -2.84 -1.57
N THR A 63 12.74 -1.83 -1.29
CA THR A 63 14.08 -2.05 -0.69
C THR A 63 14.05 -2.67 0.69
N LEU A 64 13.02 -2.36 1.48
CA LEU A 64 12.90 -2.84 2.84
C LEU A 64 12.36 -4.28 2.87
N LEU A 65 11.69 -4.73 1.80
CA LEU A 65 11.24 -6.12 1.66
C LEU A 65 12.37 -7.12 1.48
N ASP A 66 13.49 -6.66 0.94
CA ASP A 66 14.70 -7.48 0.76
C ASP A 66 15.45 -7.73 2.09
N ARG A 67 15.03 -7.08 3.18
CA ARG A 67 15.69 -7.19 4.49
C ARG A 67 15.18 -8.39 5.29
N ASP A 68 16.09 -9.06 5.99
CA ASP A 68 15.79 -10.26 6.80
C ASP A 68 15.22 -9.97 8.21
N ARG A 69 15.06 -8.70 8.58
CA ARG A 69 14.55 -8.30 9.91
C ARG A 69 13.07 -7.96 9.85
N LEU A 70 12.31 -8.42 10.85
CA LEU A 70 10.85 -8.22 10.92
C LEU A 70 10.42 -6.75 10.80
N GLY A 71 11.08 -5.82 11.50
CA GLY A 71 10.75 -4.39 11.46
C GLY A 71 10.82 -3.80 10.03
N PRO A 72 11.97 -3.88 9.36
CA PRO A 72 12.11 -3.53 7.95
C PRO A 72 11.10 -4.21 7.04
N THR A 73 10.86 -5.52 7.16
CA THR A 73 9.88 -6.22 6.31
C THR A 73 8.46 -5.68 6.49
N VAL A 74 8.02 -5.43 7.73
CA VAL A 74 6.70 -4.85 8.03
C VAL A 74 6.58 -3.45 7.44
N ILE A 75 7.58 -2.59 7.66
CA ILE A 75 7.60 -1.22 7.11
C ILE A 75 7.61 -1.29 5.58
N GLY A 76 8.38 -2.21 5.00
CA GLY A 76 8.45 -2.43 3.57
C GLY A 76 7.09 -2.76 2.97
N HIS A 77 6.31 -3.64 3.60
CA HIS A 77 4.97 -3.98 3.12
C HIS A 77 3.99 -2.81 3.26
N LEU A 78 4.04 -2.08 4.39
CA LEU A 78 3.20 -0.90 4.64
C LEU A 78 3.52 0.27 3.71
N CYS A 79 4.77 0.40 3.26
CA CYS A 79 5.16 1.43 2.31
C CYS A 79 4.91 0.99 0.86
N PHE A 80 5.32 -0.22 0.48
CA PHE A 80 5.32 -0.68 -0.90
C PHE A 80 3.91 -0.73 -1.50
N LEU A 81 3.03 -1.59 -0.95
CA LEU A 81 1.76 -1.90 -1.60
C LEU A 81 0.82 -0.69 -1.61
N PRO A 82 0.63 0.07 -0.52
CA PRO A 82 -0.22 1.25 -0.54
C PRO A 82 0.30 2.34 -1.46
N ALA A 83 1.61 2.60 -1.47
CA ALA A 83 2.18 3.64 -2.33
C ALA A 83 2.15 3.25 -3.80
N ALA A 84 2.46 1.99 -4.15
CA ALA A 84 2.37 1.49 -5.52
C ALA A 84 0.91 1.48 -6.02
N THR A 85 -0.03 1.06 -5.17
CA THR A 85 -1.46 1.10 -5.47
C THR A 85 -1.94 2.54 -5.67
N GLY A 86 -1.53 3.45 -4.78
CA GLY A 86 -1.80 4.88 -4.90
C GLY A 86 -1.21 5.49 -6.17
N LEU A 87 0.01 5.09 -6.56
CA LEU A 87 0.67 5.55 -7.78
C LEU A 87 -0.14 5.15 -9.02
N ILE A 88 -0.59 3.90 -9.10
CA ILE A 88 -1.46 3.42 -10.19
C ILE A 88 -2.79 4.19 -10.16
N ALA A 89 -3.36 4.42 -8.97
CA ALA A 89 -4.58 5.22 -8.81
C ALA A 89 -4.41 6.64 -9.35
N SER A 90 -3.28 7.29 -9.04
CA SER A 90 -2.97 8.66 -9.46
C SER A 90 -2.83 8.74 -10.98
N VAL A 91 -2.17 7.77 -11.61
CA VAL A 91 -2.07 7.71 -13.08
C VAL A 91 -3.43 7.44 -13.72
N GLY A 92 -4.22 6.51 -13.17
CA GLY A 92 -5.54 6.14 -13.70
C GLY A 92 -6.61 7.23 -13.56
N GLN A 93 -6.44 8.19 -12.65
CA GLN A 93 -7.35 9.33 -12.48
C GLN A 93 -7.14 10.44 -13.52
N VAL A 94 -6.01 10.41 -14.25
CA VAL A 94 -5.69 11.42 -15.27
C VAL A 94 -6.41 11.07 -16.56
N ALA A 95 -7.60 11.66 -16.76
CA ALA A 95 -8.40 11.46 -17.96
C ALA A 95 -7.78 12.11 -19.21
N VAL A 96 -7.08 13.24 -19.03
CA VAL A 96 -6.45 14.01 -20.11
C VAL A 96 -4.95 13.71 -20.11
N ALA A 97 -4.44 13.14 -21.21
CA ALA A 97 -3.04 12.73 -21.37
C ALA A 97 -2.52 11.75 -20.29
N PRO A 98 -3.12 10.55 -20.14
CA PRO A 98 -2.67 9.54 -19.16
C PRO A 98 -1.20 9.12 -19.36
N LEU A 99 -0.70 9.24 -20.60
CA LEU A 99 0.69 8.97 -20.96
C LEU A 99 1.67 9.93 -20.25
N LEU A 100 1.27 11.18 -19.99
CA LEU A 100 2.08 12.16 -19.27
C LEU A 100 2.34 11.71 -17.83
N ALA A 101 1.27 11.39 -17.11
CA ALA A 101 1.34 10.94 -15.73
C ALA A 101 2.06 9.58 -15.61
N LEU A 102 1.78 8.65 -16.53
CA LEU A 102 2.48 7.37 -16.60
C LEU A 102 3.98 7.56 -16.85
N GLY A 103 4.36 8.39 -17.81
CA GLY A 103 5.76 8.67 -18.13
C GLY A 103 6.51 9.28 -16.94
N VAL A 104 5.92 10.26 -16.25
CA VAL A 104 6.52 10.84 -15.03
C VAL A 104 6.63 9.79 -13.92
N ALA A 105 5.60 8.98 -13.70
CA ALA A 105 5.63 7.92 -12.70
C ALA A 105 6.75 6.90 -13.00
N VAL A 106 6.88 6.44 -14.24
CA VAL A 106 7.94 5.53 -14.68
C VAL A 106 9.32 6.17 -14.51
N ALA A 107 9.46 7.47 -14.83
CA ALA A 107 10.73 8.17 -14.68
C ALA A 107 11.17 8.29 -13.21
N MET A 108 10.23 8.62 -12.32
CA MET A 108 10.43 8.70 -10.88
C MET A 108 10.76 7.35 -10.26
N VAL A 109 10.05 6.29 -10.66
CA VAL A 109 10.36 4.91 -10.23
C VAL A 109 11.75 4.49 -10.71
N GLY A 110 12.10 4.79 -11.97
CA GLY A 110 13.42 4.51 -12.53
C GLY A 110 14.54 5.14 -11.72
N VAL A 111 14.46 6.45 -11.41
CA VAL A 111 15.54 7.14 -10.68
C VAL A 111 15.61 6.71 -9.22
N ALA A 112 14.46 6.48 -8.57
CA ALA A 112 14.41 5.97 -7.21
C ALA A 112 14.98 4.55 -7.13
N ALA A 113 14.69 3.70 -8.11
CA ALA A 113 15.23 2.34 -8.19
C ALA A 113 16.74 2.37 -8.44
N ALA A 114 17.24 3.37 -9.18
CA ALA A 114 18.67 3.57 -9.41
C ALA A 114 19.42 3.92 -8.11
N TRP A 115 18.82 4.77 -7.25
CA TRP A 115 19.38 5.13 -5.94
C TRP A 115 19.50 3.94 -4.99
N THR A 116 18.61 2.98 -5.14
CA THR A 116 18.42 1.89 -4.19
C THR A 116 18.86 0.53 -4.71
N ASN A 117 19.16 0.43 -6.01
CA ASN A 117 19.63 -0.76 -6.71
C ASN A 117 18.74 -1.98 -6.46
N VAL A 118 17.43 -1.82 -6.71
CA VAL A 118 16.40 -2.86 -6.48
C VAL A 118 15.77 -3.41 -7.75
N LEU A 119 16.20 -2.94 -8.92
CA LEU A 119 15.66 -3.36 -10.21
C LEU A 119 16.46 -4.54 -10.78
N ASP A 120 16.56 -5.60 -10.00
CA ASP A 120 17.12 -6.89 -10.41
C ASP A 120 16.08 -8.01 -10.23
N ARG A 121 16.29 -9.11 -10.94
CA ARG A 121 15.31 -10.21 -11.00
C ARG A 121 15.08 -10.85 -9.64
N GLU A 122 16.13 -11.00 -8.84
CA GLU A 122 16.06 -11.70 -7.56
C GLU A 122 15.25 -10.87 -6.55
N THR A 123 15.59 -9.59 -6.40
CA THR A 123 14.88 -8.67 -5.51
C THR A 123 13.43 -8.47 -5.96
N VAL A 124 13.16 -8.24 -7.25
CA VAL A 124 11.79 -8.05 -7.75
C VAL A 124 10.96 -9.32 -7.54
N SER A 125 11.50 -10.50 -7.83
CA SER A 125 10.79 -11.78 -7.63
C SER A 125 10.51 -12.05 -6.14
N ALA A 126 11.51 -11.88 -5.27
CA ALA A 126 11.36 -12.09 -3.84
C ALA A 126 10.34 -11.13 -3.22
N ALA A 127 10.40 -9.85 -3.60
CA ALA A 127 9.44 -8.84 -3.17
C ALA A 127 8.02 -9.12 -3.69
N THR A 128 7.88 -9.58 -4.93
CA THR A 128 6.58 -9.97 -5.51
C THR A 128 5.94 -11.07 -4.69
N VAL A 129 6.66 -12.17 -4.43
CA VAL A 129 6.15 -13.30 -3.64
C VAL A 129 5.79 -12.86 -2.22
N SER A 130 6.69 -12.13 -1.54
CA SER A 130 6.44 -11.67 -0.18
C SER A 130 5.25 -10.70 -0.10
N SER A 131 5.13 -9.80 -1.07
CA SER A 131 4.01 -8.85 -1.14
C SER A 131 2.69 -9.54 -1.43
N VAL A 132 2.64 -10.54 -2.33
CA VAL A 132 1.44 -11.34 -2.60
C VAL A 132 0.94 -12.02 -1.33
N VAL A 133 1.85 -12.59 -0.53
CA VAL A 133 1.49 -13.20 0.76
C VAL A 133 0.86 -12.16 1.70
N SER A 134 1.44 -10.96 1.80
CA SER A 134 0.87 -9.88 2.62
C SER A 134 -0.51 -9.43 2.12
N TYR A 135 -0.70 -9.33 0.81
CA TYR A 135 -2.00 -9.02 0.23
C TYR A 135 -3.03 -10.11 0.50
N LEU A 136 -2.69 -11.40 0.35
CA LEU A 136 -3.60 -12.51 0.69
C LEU A 136 -4.02 -12.47 2.16
N PHE A 137 -3.10 -12.16 3.08
CA PHE A 137 -3.45 -11.93 4.48
C PHE A 137 -4.36 -10.71 4.68
N ALA A 138 -4.14 -9.63 3.93
CA ALA A 138 -5.00 -8.45 3.98
C ALA A 138 -6.41 -8.77 3.46
N VAL A 139 -6.54 -9.53 2.37
CA VAL A 139 -7.82 -9.99 1.83
C VAL A 139 -8.53 -10.92 2.81
N ALA A 140 -7.84 -11.93 3.33
CA ALA A 140 -8.41 -12.82 4.34
C ALA A 140 -8.83 -12.06 5.60
N GLY A 141 -8.00 -11.12 6.05
CA GLY A 141 -8.29 -10.24 7.17
C GLY A 141 -9.46 -9.30 6.90
N LEU A 142 -9.64 -8.83 5.66
CA LEU A 142 -10.80 -8.03 5.24
C LEU A 142 -12.07 -8.88 5.30
N VAL A 143 -12.07 -10.09 4.74
CA VAL A 143 -13.23 -11.01 4.81
C VAL A 143 -13.60 -11.33 6.26
N VAL A 144 -12.62 -11.74 7.07
CA VAL A 144 -12.83 -12.04 8.49
C VAL A 144 -13.30 -10.79 9.24
N GLY A 145 -12.67 -9.65 9.00
CA GLY A 145 -13.03 -8.37 9.60
C GLY A 145 -14.44 -7.93 9.26
N THR A 146 -14.87 -8.06 7.99
CA THR A 146 -16.24 -7.78 7.55
C THR A 146 -17.25 -8.69 8.25
N VAL A 147 -16.97 -10.00 8.35
CA VAL A 147 -17.85 -10.93 9.08
C VAL A 147 -17.93 -10.57 10.56
N VAL A 148 -16.80 -10.27 11.21
CA VAL A 148 -16.75 -9.88 12.62
C VAL A 148 -17.51 -8.57 12.85
N LEU A 149 -17.32 -7.56 12.00
CA LEU A 149 -18.03 -6.28 12.09
C LEU A 149 -19.53 -6.45 11.82
N ALA A 150 -19.93 -7.29 10.86
CA ALA A 150 -21.33 -7.59 10.59
C ALA A 150 -21.99 -8.30 11.79
N LEU A 151 -21.30 -9.27 12.39
CA LEU A 151 -21.76 -9.94 13.61
C LEU A 151 -21.83 -8.98 14.80
N ALA A 152 -20.85 -8.10 14.96
CA ALA A 152 -20.84 -7.09 16.02
C ALA A 152 -21.97 -6.08 15.84
N TRP A 153 -22.20 -5.60 14.61
CA TRP A 153 -23.30 -4.72 14.25
C TRP A 153 -24.66 -5.39 14.52
N PHE A 154 -24.84 -6.62 14.04
CA PHE A 154 -26.07 -7.39 14.28
C PHE A 154 -26.31 -7.63 15.78
N SER A 155 -25.26 -7.96 16.52
CA SER A 155 -25.34 -8.13 17.98
C SER A 155 -25.69 -6.81 18.68
N TRP A 156 -25.13 -5.70 18.23
CA TRP A 156 -25.42 -4.37 18.75
C TRP A 156 -26.89 -3.97 18.52
N GLU A 157 -27.39 -4.17 17.30
CA GLU A 157 -28.80 -3.93 16.95
C GLU A 157 -29.77 -4.83 17.75
N LEU A 158 -29.41 -6.10 17.94
CA LEU A 158 -30.21 -7.02 18.76
C LEU A 158 -30.29 -6.56 20.22
N VAL A 159 -29.16 -6.14 20.80
CA VAL A 159 -29.09 -5.64 22.18
C VAL A 159 -29.82 -4.31 22.32
N SER A 160 -29.63 -3.38 21.38
CA SER A 160 -30.25 -2.05 21.42
C SER A 160 -31.78 -2.13 21.29
N ALA A 161 -32.29 -2.98 20.40
CA ALA A 161 -33.72 -3.24 20.24
C ALA A 161 -34.36 -3.81 21.52
N VAL A 162 -33.62 -4.66 22.25
CA VAL A 162 -34.09 -5.24 23.51
C VAL A 162 -34.05 -4.22 24.64
N ALA A 163 -32.98 -3.43 24.74
CA ALA A 163 -32.88 -2.34 25.70
C ALA A 163 -33.96 -1.26 25.48
N GLY A 164 -34.41 -1.08 24.23
CA GLY A 164 -35.50 -0.19 23.84
C GLY A 164 -36.91 -0.70 24.20
N GLY A 165 -37.06 -1.92 24.70
CA GLY A 165 -38.34 -2.44 25.21
C GLY A 165 -39.30 -2.99 24.15
N THR A 166 -38.78 -3.49 23.03
CA THR A 166 -39.58 -3.95 21.86
C THR A 166 -40.51 -5.14 22.13
N SER A 167 -40.11 -6.14 22.92
CA SER A 167 -41.01 -7.22 23.40
C SER A 167 -40.41 -8.10 24.52
N PRO A 168 -41.23 -8.72 25.41
CA PRO A 168 -40.76 -9.67 26.42
C PRO A 168 -40.10 -10.94 25.84
N MET A 169 -40.56 -11.39 24.67
CA MET A 169 -39.94 -12.53 23.96
C MET A 169 -38.54 -12.18 23.46
N ALA A 170 -38.35 -11.03 22.81
CA ALA A 170 -37.03 -10.62 22.34
C ALA A 170 -36.03 -10.44 23.50
N ALA A 171 -36.51 -9.90 24.63
CA ALA A 171 -35.70 -9.74 25.84
C ALA A 171 -35.18 -11.06 26.41
N THR A 172 -36.04 -12.06 26.53
CA THR A 172 -35.66 -13.38 27.06
C THR A 172 -34.73 -14.13 26.12
N VAL A 173 -34.96 -14.08 24.80
CA VAL A 173 -34.04 -14.64 23.80
C VAL A 173 -32.67 -13.99 23.89
N CYS A 174 -32.60 -12.66 23.90
CA CYS A 174 -31.34 -11.92 23.91
C CYS A 174 -30.53 -12.17 25.19
N LEU A 175 -31.17 -12.17 26.36
CA LEU A 175 -30.51 -12.49 27.62
C LEU A 175 -29.96 -13.91 27.65
N GLY A 176 -30.70 -14.88 27.13
CA GLY A 176 -30.24 -16.26 27.01
C GLY A 176 -29.04 -16.38 26.06
N VAL A 177 -29.11 -15.75 24.88
CA VAL A 177 -28.00 -15.74 23.91
C VAL A 177 -26.75 -15.06 24.49
N LEU A 178 -26.89 -13.92 25.17
CA LEU A 178 -25.78 -13.25 25.85
C LEU A 178 -25.19 -14.12 26.97
N GLY A 179 -26.03 -14.84 27.72
CA GLY A 179 -25.56 -15.78 28.75
C GLY A 179 -24.72 -16.92 28.18
N VAL A 180 -25.14 -17.49 27.04
CA VAL A 180 -24.36 -18.49 26.30
C VAL A 180 -23.05 -17.89 25.79
N ALA A 181 -23.11 -16.71 25.17
CA ALA A 181 -21.93 -16.04 24.62
C ALA A 181 -20.90 -15.66 25.70
N ALA A 182 -21.36 -15.08 26.82
CA ALA A 182 -20.51 -14.71 27.95
C ALA A 182 -19.83 -15.94 28.57
N SER A 183 -20.60 -17.00 28.82
CA SER A 183 -20.08 -18.25 29.40
C SER A 183 -19.08 -18.93 28.47
N GLY A 184 -19.38 -18.96 27.17
CA GLY A 184 -18.48 -19.49 26.14
C GLY A 184 -17.19 -18.71 26.01
N CYS A 185 -17.25 -17.37 25.98
CA CYS A 185 -16.07 -16.50 25.91
C CYS A 185 -15.20 -16.62 27.17
N LEU A 186 -15.80 -16.71 28.36
CA LEU A 186 -15.08 -16.95 29.62
C LEU A 186 -14.41 -18.33 29.63
N TYR A 187 -15.12 -19.37 29.18
CA TYR A 187 -14.54 -20.70 29.06
C TYR A 187 -13.34 -20.70 28.10
N PHE A 188 -13.49 -20.05 26.95
CA PHE A 188 -12.40 -19.87 25.97
C PHE A 188 -11.22 -19.11 26.57
N ALA A 189 -11.45 -17.99 27.27
CA ALA A 189 -10.39 -17.20 27.91
C ALA A 189 -9.60 -18.03 28.93
N VAL A 190 -10.31 -18.76 29.81
CA VAL A 190 -9.69 -19.61 30.84
C VAL A 190 -8.88 -20.75 30.22
N ALA A 191 -9.34 -21.31 29.09
CA ALA A 191 -8.62 -22.38 28.41
C ALA A 191 -7.32 -21.90 27.73
N GLN A 192 -7.27 -20.66 27.25
CA GLN A 192 -6.13 -20.12 26.51
C GLN A 192 -5.10 -19.39 27.38
N LEU A 193 -5.56 -18.75 28.46
CA LEU A 193 -4.68 -18.00 29.35
C LEU A 193 -3.80 -18.96 30.19
N PRO A 194 -2.49 -18.69 30.33
CA PRO A 194 -1.57 -19.51 31.12
C PRO A 194 -1.72 -19.23 32.63
N LEU A 195 -2.96 -19.21 33.15
CA LEU A 195 -3.29 -18.81 34.52
C LEU A 195 -2.51 -19.60 35.56
N VAL A 196 -2.36 -20.92 35.38
CA VAL A 196 -1.60 -21.77 36.31
C VAL A 196 -0.10 -21.45 36.25
N GLN A 197 0.45 -21.13 35.07
CA GLN A 197 1.89 -20.86 34.91
C GLN A 197 2.28 -19.50 35.49
N LEU A 198 1.40 -18.50 35.39
CA LEU A 198 1.54 -17.18 35.98
C LEU A 198 1.39 -17.17 37.51
N THR A 199 0.89 -18.26 38.10
CA THR A 199 0.69 -18.36 39.54
C THR A 199 1.91 -18.94 40.26
N ALA A 200 2.16 -18.42 41.48
CA ALA A 200 3.25 -18.87 42.35
C ALA A 200 3.21 -20.39 42.55
N ARG A 201 4.37 -21.03 42.55
CA ARG A 201 4.52 -22.50 42.52
C ARG A 201 3.75 -23.21 43.65
N SER A 202 3.68 -22.61 44.84
CA SER A 202 2.95 -23.13 46.00
C SER A 202 1.42 -23.13 45.87
N ARG A 203 0.85 -22.39 44.90
CA ARG A 203 -0.60 -22.23 44.71
C ARG A 203 -1.13 -22.88 43.43
N ARG A 204 -0.27 -23.51 42.62
CA ARG A 204 -0.64 -24.04 41.30
C ARG A 204 -1.73 -25.11 41.37
N ASP A 205 -1.62 -26.05 42.31
CA ASP A 205 -2.60 -27.14 42.45
C ASP A 205 -3.97 -26.63 42.94
N ALA A 206 -3.96 -25.66 43.86
CA ALA A 206 -5.16 -25.00 44.35
C ALA A 206 -5.87 -24.18 43.25
N ILE A 207 -5.10 -23.57 42.34
CA ILE A 207 -5.66 -22.80 41.22
C ILE A 207 -6.15 -23.73 40.11
N ALA A 208 -5.43 -24.81 39.80
CA ALA A 208 -5.88 -25.81 38.83
C ALA A 208 -7.23 -26.43 39.22
N THR A 209 -7.42 -26.76 40.49
CA THR A 209 -8.70 -27.27 41.02
C THR A 209 -9.82 -26.22 40.94
N ARG A 210 -9.55 -24.96 41.29
CA ARG A 210 -10.51 -23.86 41.13
C ARG A 210 -10.92 -23.62 39.67
N LEU A 211 -9.97 -23.66 38.72
CA LEU A 211 -10.26 -23.50 37.30
C LEU A 211 -11.08 -24.68 36.74
N LYS A 212 -10.79 -25.91 37.18
CA LYS A 212 -11.59 -27.10 36.79
C LYS A 212 -13.03 -27.01 37.30
N ARG A 213 -13.23 -26.47 38.51
CA ARG A 213 -14.58 -26.21 39.05
C ARG A 213 -15.28 -25.08 38.29
N GLY A 214 -14.62 -23.95 38.10
CA GLY A 214 -15.17 -22.80 37.37
C GLY A 214 -15.55 -23.14 35.92
N THR A 215 -14.73 -23.92 35.21
CA THR A 215 -15.06 -24.38 33.85
C THR A 215 -16.27 -25.31 33.81
N ARG A 216 -16.50 -26.13 34.84
CA ARG A 216 -17.70 -26.95 34.97
C ARG A 216 -18.94 -26.08 35.23
N GLU A 217 -18.82 -25.09 36.11
CA GLU A 217 -19.88 -24.13 36.40
C GLU A 217 -20.25 -23.32 35.15
N LEU A 218 -19.26 -22.84 34.37
CA LEU A 218 -19.48 -22.14 33.10
C LEU A 218 -20.23 -23.00 32.07
N LYS A 219 -19.94 -24.32 31.99
CA LYS A 219 -20.69 -25.24 31.12
C LYS A 219 -22.15 -25.38 31.56
N LEU A 220 -22.40 -25.47 32.86
CA LEU A 220 -23.76 -25.54 33.40
C LEU A 220 -24.54 -24.25 33.14
N VAL A 221 -23.91 -23.09 33.33
CA VAL A 221 -24.51 -21.79 33.00
C VAL A 221 -24.81 -21.70 31.50
N ALA A 222 -23.89 -22.11 30.62
CA ALA A 222 -24.12 -22.11 29.18
C ALA A 222 -25.31 -23.01 28.77
N ILE A 223 -25.42 -24.23 29.34
CA ILE A 223 -26.55 -25.13 29.09
C ILE A 223 -27.85 -24.52 29.63
N GLY A 224 -27.83 -23.95 30.84
CA GLY A 224 -28.99 -23.28 31.44
C GLY A 224 -29.45 -22.07 30.62
N SER A 225 -28.52 -21.24 30.15
CA SER A 225 -28.81 -20.11 29.27
C SER A 225 -29.35 -20.56 27.91
N ALA A 226 -28.80 -21.62 27.31
CA ALA A 226 -29.30 -22.15 26.05
C ALA A 226 -30.71 -22.74 26.19
N ALA A 227 -30.97 -23.48 27.27
CA ALA A 227 -32.30 -23.98 27.59
C ALA A 227 -33.28 -22.80 27.84
N PHE A 228 -32.84 -21.76 28.54
CA PHE A 228 -33.63 -20.54 28.76
C PHE A 228 -34.00 -19.83 27.44
N THR A 229 -33.05 -19.72 26.49
CA THR A 229 -33.29 -19.13 25.16
C THR A 229 -34.38 -19.85 24.36
N VAL A 230 -34.58 -21.16 24.56
CA VAL A 230 -35.55 -21.95 23.79
C VAL A 230 -36.86 -22.12 24.55
N VAL A 231 -36.78 -22.56 25.82
CA VAL A 231 -37.93 -22.98 26.61
C VAL A 231 -38.81 -21.78 26.99
N VAL A 232 -38.20 -20.65 27.38
CA VAL A 232 -38.98 -19.49 27.86
C VAL A 232 -39.75 -18.82 26.72
N PRO A 233 -39.16 -18.53 25.54
CA PRO A 233 -39.93 -18.01 24.41
C PRO A 233 -41.01 -18.96 23.92
N LEU A 234 -40.75 -20.28 23.90
CA LEU A 234 -41.75 -21.27 23.53
C LEU A 234 -42.93 -21.27 24.52
N ALA A 235 -42.65 -21.18 25.83
CA ALA A 235 -43.67 -21.05 26.86
C ALA A 235 -44.46 -19.73 26.74
N LEU A 236 -43.81 -18.62 26.34
CA LEU A 236 -44.45 -17.32 26.11
C LEU A 236 -45.43 -17.33 24.93
N LEU A 237 -45.29 -18.26 23.97
CA LEU A 237 -46.27 -18.45 22.89
C LEU A 237 -47.59 -19.05 23.41
N LEU A 238 -47.59 -19.69 24.58
CA LEU A 238 -48.81 -20.15 25.23
C LEU A 238 -49.51 -18.96 25.90
N THR A 239 -50.72 -18.64 25.45
CA THR A 239 -51.55 -17.51 25.90
C THR A 239 -51.61 -17.27 27.41
N PRO A 240 -51.79 -18.28 28.30
CA PRO A 240 -51.81 -18.03 29.75
C PRO A 240 -50.45 -17.57 30.30
N PHE A 241 -49.35 -18.05 29.74
CA PHE A 241 -47.99 -17.67 30.16
C PHE A 241 -47.59 -16.29 29.63
N GLY A 242 -47.95 -15.97 28.39
CA GLY A 242 -47.72 -14.65 27.81
C GLY A 242 -48.41 -13.53 28.61
N GLN A 243 -49.65 -13.75 29.05
CA GLN A 243 -50.40 -12.79 29.89
C GLN A 243 -49.80 -12.66 31.30
N LEU A 244 -49.38 -13.77 31.92
CA LEU A 244 -48.74 -13.76 33.23
C LEU A 244 -47.42 -12.95 33.20
N VAL A 245 -46.60 -13.14 32.17
CA VAL A 245 -45.30 -12.47 32.04
C VAL A 245 -45.44 -10.98 31.65
N ALA A 246 -46.51 -10.63 30.94
CA ALA A 246 -46.87 -9.24 30.68
C ALA A 246 -47.35 -8.50 31.95
N SER A 247 -47.83 -9.22 32.97
CA SER A 247 -48.32 -8.64 34.23
C SER A 247 -47.18 -8.35 35.24
N PRO A 248 -47.31 -7.31 36.08
CA PRO A 248 -46.41 -7.10 37.21
C PRO A 248 -46.54 -8.27 38.22
N PRO A 249 -45.45 -8.73 38.85
CA PRO A 249 -44.09 -8.14 38.87
C PRO A 249 -43.16 -8.63 37.74
N PHE A 250 -43.58 -9.59 36.91
CA PHE A 250 -42.71 -10.25 35.92
C PHE A 250 -42.25 -9.30 34.81
N SER A 251 -43.13 -8.43 34.33
CA SER A 251 -42.80 -7.41 33.33
C SER A 251 -41.77 -6.40 33.84
N LEU A 252 -41.82 -6.02 35.12
CA LEU A 252 -40.80 -5.17 35.76
C LEU A 252 -39.45 -5.88 35.85
N GLY A 253 -39.45 -7.16 36.24
CA GLY A 253 -38.24 -7.98 36.29
C GLY A 253 -37.54 -8.09 34.93
N ILE A 254 -38.31 -8.37 33.87
CA ILE A 254 -37.77 -8.42 32.49
C ILE A 254 -37.23 -7.07 32.06
N ARG A 255 -37.92 -5.96 32.38
CA ARG A 255 -37.47 -4.61 32.03
C ARG A 255 -36.15 -4.24 32.71
N VAL A 256 -35.98 -4.61 33.98
CA VAL A 256 -34.72 -4.42 34.72
C VAL A 256 -33.60 -5.28 34.13
N LEU A 257 -33.88 -6.56 33.85
CA LEU A 257 -32.90 -7.48 33.24
C LEU A 257 -32.51 -7.05 31.82
N SER A 258 -33.42 -6.42 31.07
CA SER A 258 -33.18 -5.89 29.72
C SER A 258 -32.58 -4.48 29.73
N SER A 259 -32.33 -3.89 30.90
CA SER A 259 -31.75 -2.56 30.99
C SER A 259 -30.26 -2.57 30.68
N TRP A 260 -29.74 -1.44 30.21
CA TRP A 260 -28.30 -1.24 30.00
C TRP A 260 -27.47 -1.48 31.27
N VAL A 261 -28.05 -1.36 32.47
CA VAL A 261 -27.38 -1.65 33.74
C VAL A 261 -26.97 -3.12 33.86
N VAL A 262 -27.75 -4.04 33.28
CA VAL A 262 -27.47 -5.49 33.29
C VAL A 262 -26.75 -5.93 32.02
N LEU A 263 -27.16 -5.38 30.87
CA LEU A 263 -26.60 -5.76 29.56
C LEU A 263 -25.17 -5.26 29.37
N ALA A 264 -24.82 -4.04 29.81
CA ALA A 264 -23.48 -3.49 29.59
C ALA A 264 -22.38 -4.28 30.33
N PRO A 265 -22.52 -4.66 31.62
CA PRO A 265 -21.54 -5.51 32.30
C PRO A 265 -21.38 -6.88 31.64
N LEU A 266 -22.48 -7.52 31.22
CA LEU A 266 -22.43 -8.81 30.53
C LEU A 266 -21.69 -8.72 29.20
N LEU A 267 -21.96 -7.68 28.41
CA LEU A 267 -21.23 -7.40 27.17
C LEU A 267 -19.75 -7.13 27.44
N ALA A 268 -19.42 -6.31 28.45
CA ALA A 268 -18.05 -6.00 28.81
C ALA A 268 -17.26 -7.26 29.21
N VAL A 269 -17.87 -8.16 30.00
CA VAL A 269 -17.28 -9.45 30.36
C VAL A 269 -17.08 -10.34 29.14
N THR A 270 -18.08 -10.40 28.25
CA THR A 270 -18.02 -11.22 27.02
C THR A 270 -16.88 -10.76 26.10
N VAL A 271 -16.86 -9.47 25.78
CA VAL A 271 -15.83 -8.85 24.93
C VAL A 271 -14.45 -8.94 25.59
N GLY A 272 -14.35 -8.63 26.88
CA GLY A 272 -13.09 -8.70 27.62
C GLY A 272 -12.50 -10.12 27.66
N ALA A 273 -13.35 -11.13 27.88
CA ALA A 273 -12.92 -12.53 27.86
C ALA A 273 -12.47 -12.96 26.46
N LEU A 274 -13.20 -12.59 25.41
CA LEU A 274 -12.84 -12.88 24.03
C LEU A 274 -11.48 -12.25 23.65
N VAL A 275 -11.27 -10.99 24.00
CA VAL A 275 -10.01 -10.26 23.77
C VAL A 275 -8.86 -10.91 24.55
N ALA A 276 -9.07 -11.27 25.82
CA ALA A 276 -8.03 -11.89 26.63
C ALA A 276 -7.64 -13.28 26.11
N GLY A 277 -8.62 -14.11 25.75
CA GLY A 277 -8.38 -15.45 25.20
C GLY A 277 -7.70 -15.42 23.83
N SER A 278 -8.16 -14.56 22.93
CA SER A 278 -7.55 -14.41 21.61
C SER A 278 -6.15 -13.82 21.70
N GLY A 279 -5.93 -12.80 22.54
CA GLY A 279 -4.62 -12.21 22.80
C GLY A 279 -3.60 -13.22 23.34
N ALA A 280 -4.03 -14.15 24.20
CA ALA A 280 -3.16 -15.21 24.71
C ALA A 280 -2.68 -16.18 23.61
N ILE A 281 -3.56 -16.55 22.68
CA ILE A 281 -3.19 -17.38 21.51
C ILE A 281 -2.17 -16.66 20.65
N VAL A 282 -2.45 -15.38 20.34
CA VAL A 282 -1.56 -14.55 19.53
C VAL A 282 -0.17 -14.49 20.18
N ILE A 283 -0.08 -14.06 21.45
CA ILE A 283 1.19 -13.94 22.17
C ILE A 283 1.94 -15.29 22.21
N ARG A 284 1.24 -16.40 22.47
CA ARG A 284 1.87 -17.72 22.51
C ARG A 284 2.46 -18.07 21.14
N LYS A 285 1.69 -17.90 20.07
CA LYS A 285 2.14 -18.21 18.71
C LYS A 285 3.36 -17.37 18.30
N PHE A 286 3.35 -16.09 18.65
CA PHE A 286 4.46 -15.18 18.41
C PHE A 286 5.72 -15.47 19.25
N THR A 287 5.58 -16.12 20.42
CA THR A 287 6.72 -16.41 21.32
C THR A 287 7.29 -17.82 21.16
N THR A 288 6.50 -18.82 20.74
CA THR A 288 6.97 -20.22 20.67
C THR A 288 7.28 -20.72 19.26
N GLU A 289 6.71 -20.13 18.21
CA GLU A 289 6.83 -20.62 16.82
C GLU A 289 7.66 -19.70 15.92
N PHE A 290 8.29 -18.66 16.48
CA PHE A 290 9.02 -17.67 15.71
C PHE A 290 10.39 -18.21 15.26
N ASN A 291 10.55 -18.41 13.96
CA ASN A 291 11.81 -18.83 13.33
C ASN A 291 12.13 -17.92 12.14
N ALA A 292 13.36 -17.94 11.60
CA ALA A 292 13.77 -17.05 10.51
C ALA A 292 12.85 -17.14 9.26
N ALA A 293 12.38 -18.35 8.93
CA ALA A 293 11.41 -18.56 7.84
C ALA A 293 10.02 -17.96 8.12
N SER A 294 9.63 -17.79 9.40
CA SER A 294 8.35 -17.17 9.76
C SER A 294 8.41 -15.64 9.76
N VAL A 295 9.61 -15.04 9.73
CA VAL A 295 9.74 -13.56 9.79
C VAL A 295 9.00 -12.90 8.62
N ARG A 296 9.13 -13.44 7.40
CA ARG A 296 8.46 -12.89 6.21
C ARG A 296 6.94 -13.06 6.25
N THR A 297 6.45 -14.24 6.64
CA THR A 297 5.00 -14.51 6.72
C THR A 297 4.34 -13.76 7.87
N VAL A 298 5.00 -13.67 9.02
CA VAL A 298 4.54 -12.90 10.18
C VAL A 298 4.59 -11.40 9.89
N GLY A 299 5.67 -10.92 9.26
CA GLY A 299 5.77 -9.53 8.82
C GLY A 299 4.67 -9.16 7.83
N ALA A 300 4.37 -10.04 6.88
CA ALA A 300 3.26 -9.93 5.94
C ALA A 300 1.89 -9.86 6.64
N ALA A 301 1.66 -10.68 7.66
CA ALA A 301 0.43 -10.67 8.44
C ALA A 301 0.27 -9.40 9.30
N ILE A 302 1.34 -8.94 9.96
CA ILE A 302 1.32 -7.68 10.72
C ILE A 302 1.07 -6.50 9.78
N ALA A 303 1.74 -6.46 8.63
CA ALA A 303 1.53 -5.41 7.65
C ALA A 303 0.12 -5.44 7.06
N ALA A 304 -0.47 -6.62 6.87
CA ALA A 304 -1.86 -6.75 6.47
C ALA A 304 -2.82 -6.12 7.48
N VAL A 305 -2.60 -6.31 8.78
CA VAL A 305 -3.38 -5.63 9.83
C VAL A 305 -3.19 -4.12 9.74
N GLY A 306 -1.95 -3.64 9.57
CA GLY A 306 -1.69 -2.21 9.39
C GLY A 306 -2.37 -1.63 8.14
N TYR A 307 -2.41 -2.37 7.03
CA TYR A 307 -3.14 -2.00 5.82
C TYR A 307 -4.63 -1.85 6.09
N LEU A 308 -5.24 -2.80 6.80
CA LEU A 308 -6.65 -2.74 7.18
C LEU A 308 -6.96 -1.54 8.08
N VAL A 309 -6.06 -1.19 9.00
CA VAL A 309 -6.20 0.01 9.84
C VAL A 309 -6.13 1.28 9.00
N LEU A 310 -5.16 1.39 8.09
CA LEU A 310 -5.04 2.54 7.18
C LEU A 310 -6.29 2.67 6.29
N LEU A 311 -6.78 1.55 5.77
CA LEU A 311 -8.01 1.50 4.98
C LEU A 311 -9.22 1.96 5.80
N ALA A 312 -9.36 1.49 7.04
CA ALA A 312 -10.45 1.89 7.93
C ALA A 312 -10.43 3.39 8.23
N LEU A 313 -9.26 3.98 8.50
CA LEU A 313 -9.10 5.42 8.71
C LEU A 313 -9.46 6.22 7.45
N PHE A 314 -9.04 5.73 6.28
CA PHE A 314 -9.38 6.35 4.99
C PHE A 314 -10.89 6.33 4.74
N LEU A 315 -11.55 5.21 5.05
CA LEU A 315 -13.01 5.07 4.93
C LEU A 315 -13.75 6.02 5.85
N LEU A 316 -13.30 6.12 7.10
CA LEU A 316 -13.87 7.02 8.08
C LEU A 316 -13.77 8.48 7.63
N ARG A 317 -12.60 8.88 7.11
CA ARG A 317 -12.35 10.25 6.61
C ARG A 317 -13.21 10.60 5.39
N THR A 318 -13.45 9.64 4.51
CA THR A 318 -14.19 9.88 3.26
C THR A 318 -15.70 9.84 3.44
N GLY A 319 -16.20 9.53 4.65
CA GLY A 319 -17.64 9.48 4.93
C GLY A 319 -18.38 8.41 4.13
N ILE A 320 -17.63 7.43 3.61
CA ILE A 320 -18.11 6.35 2.75
C ILE A 320 -18.80 5.29 3.65
N PHE A 321 -20.05 5.55 4.01
CA PHE A 321 -20.90 4.59 4.75
C PHE A 321 -22.09 4.07 3.93
N GLY A 322 -22.20 4.49 2.66
CA GLY A 322 -23.23 4.03 1.72
C GLY A 322 -22.83 2.75 0.97
N PHE A 323 -23.83 1.94 0.57
CA PHE A 323 -23.63 0.67 -0.14
C PHE A 323 -22.88 0.83 -1.48
N GLY A 324 -23.13 1.90 -2.24
CA GLY A 324 -22.39 2.18 -3.48
C GLY A 324 -20.92 2.53 -3.24
N SER A 325 -20.63 3.15 -2.10
CA SER A 325 -19.29 3.53 -1.68
C SER A 325 -18.48 2.32 -1.18
N PHE A 326 -19.16 1.31 -0.61
CA PHE A 326 -18.55 0.01 -0.27
C PHE A 326 -18.03 -0.72 -1.51
N ILE A 327 -18.78 -0.71 -2.62
CA ILE A 327 -18.35 -1.32 -3.89
C ILE A 327 -17.09 -0.62 -4.40
N THR A 328 -17.06 0.71 -4.48
CA THR A 328 -15.88 1.45 -4.95
C THR A 328 -14.64 1.16 -4.09
N VAL A 329 -14.80 1.04 -2.78
CA VAL A 329 -13.71 0.73 -1.85
C VAL A 329 -13.29 -0.74 -1.95
N PHE A 330 -14.24 -1.66 -2.07
CA PHE A 330 -13.94 -3.07 -2.24
C PHE A 330 -13.18 -3.31 -3.54
N PHE A 331 -13.66 -2.75 -4.65
CA PHE A 331 -12.98 -2.84 -5.94
C PHE A 331 -11.64 -2.08 -5.93
N GLY A 332 -11.54 -0.91 -5.29
CA GLY A 332 -10.31 -0.15 -5.18
C GLY A 332 -9.24 -0.80 -4.28
N ALA A 333 -9.63 -1.32 -3.11
CA ALA A 333 -8.72 -1.96 -2.17
C ALA A 333 -8.36 -3.40 -2.57
N LEU A 334 -9.22 -4.08 -3.34
CA LEU A 334 -8.98 -5.45 -3.79
C LEU A 334 -8.36 -5.50 -5.18
N LEU A 335 -8.95 -4.84 -6.19
CA LEU A 335 -8.50 -5.01 -7.58
C LEU A 335 -7.32 -4.11 -7.94
N LEU A 336 -7.23 -2.90 -7.38
CA LEU A 336 -6.16 -1.97 -7.74
C LEU A 336 -4.75 -2.50 -7.35
N PRO A 337 -4.55 -3.15 -6.19
CA PRO A 337 -3.30 -3.85 -5.89
C PRO A 337 -2.97 -4.98 -6.87
N LEU A 338 -3.96 -5.62 -7.51
CA LEU A 338 -3.69 -6.64 -8.54
C LEU A 338 -3.00 -6.06 -9.77
N LEU A 339 -3.25 -4.79 -10.10
CA LEU A 339 -2.51 -4.10 -11.16
C LEU A 339 -1.05 -3.88 -10.77
N VAL A 340 -0.73 -3.66 -9.48
CA VAL A 340 0.66 -3.60 -9.01
C VAL A 340 1.35 -4.93 -9.28
N TYR A 341 0.70 -6.05 -8.98
CA TYR A 341 1.25 -7.37 -9.27
C TYR A 341 1.40 -7.65 -10.76
N LEU A 342 0.44 -7.21 -11.59
CA LEU A 342 0.58 -7.28 -13.04
C LEU A 342 1.82 -6.51 -13.52
N VAL A 343 2.04 -5.28 -13.02
CA VAL A 343 3.23 -4.49 -13.33
C VAL A 343 4.52 -5.20 -12.88
N LEU A 344 4.56 -5.76 -11.66
CA LEU A 344 5.71 -6.52 -11.18
C LEU A 344 6.01 -7.75 -12.04
N VAL A 345 4.97 -8.48 -12.48
CA VAL A 345 5.10 -9.61 -13.40
C VAL A 345 5.66 -9.16 -14.75
N LEU A 346 5.17 -8.04 -15.28
CA LEU A 346 5.70 -7.47 -16.53
C LEU A 346 7.16 -7.04 -16.39
N VAL A 347 7.55 -6.40 -15.28
CA VAL A 347 8.95 -6.04 -14.99
C VAL A 347 9.82 -7.28 -14.88
N ASN A 348 9.38 -8.31 -14.16
CA ASN A 348 10.11 -9.58 -14.05
C ASN A 348 10.24 -10.27 -15.41
N GLY A 349 9.20 -10.24 -16.24
CA GLY A 349 9.23 -10.71 -17.62
C GLY A 349 10.24 -9.93 -18.46
N ALA A 350 10.22 -8.60 -18.40
CA ALA A 350 11.16 -7.74 -19.13
C ALA A 350 12.62 -7.99 -18.73
N LEU A 351 12.89 -8.22 -17.45
CA LEU A 351 14.22 -8.63 -16.96
C LEU A 351 14.61 -10.04 -17.43
N THR A 352 13.65 -10.98 -17.45
CA THR A 352 13.88 -12.37 -17.85
C THR A 352 14.17 -12.50 -19.35
N PHE A 353 13.45 -11.75 -20.19
CA PHE A 353 13.62 -11.75 -21.64
C PHE A 353 14.69 -10.77 -22.13
N GLY A 354 15.39 -10.07 -21.23
CA GLY A 354 16.43 -9.10 -21.60
C GLY A 354 15.91 -7.86 -22.32
N LEU A 355 14.61 -7.53 -22.17
CA LEU A 355 14.02 -6.30 -22.69
C LEU A 355 14.49 -5.06 -21.91
N LEU A 356 14.79 -5.25 -20.62
CA LEU A 356 15.47 -4.25 -19.79
C LEU A 356 16.96 -4.55 -19.71
N PRO A 357 17.85 -3.56 -19.89
CA PRO A 357 19.28 -3.76 -19.72
C PRO A 357 19.58 -4.22 -18.29
N ALA A 358 20.28 -5.35 -18.13
CA ALA A 358 20.53 -5.94 -16.82
C ALA A 358 21.26 -4.99 -15.84
N ARG A 359 22.13 -4.12 -16.36
CA ARG A 359 22.90 -3.14 -15.56
C ARG A 359 22.35 -1.71 -15.61
N ALA A 360 21.74 -1.33 -16.73
CA ALA A 360 21.25 0.04 -16.95
C ALA A 360 19.73 0.18 -16.86
N GLY A 361 19.02 -0.84 -16.35
CA GLY A 361 17.56 -0.87 -16.25
C GLY A 361 16.95 0.38 -15.62
N PRO A 362 17.45 0.87 -14.46
CA PRO A 362 16.93 2.09 -13.87
C PRO A 362 17.09 3.33 -14.75
N ALA A 363 18.25 3.51 -15.39
CA ALA A 363 18.49 4.61 -16.33
C ALA A 363 17.62 4.49 -17.58
N ALA A 364 17.40 3.26 -18.08
CA ALA A 364 16.50 2.97 -19.20
C ALA A 364 15.05 3.36 -18.87
N LEU A 365 14.55 2.99 -17.69
CA LEU A 365 13.22 3.36 -17.22
C LEU A 365 13.09 4.86 -17.06
N THR A 366 14.10 5.52 -16.47
CA THR A 366 14.11 6.98 -16.35
C THR A 366 13.99 7.68 -17.70
N ALA A 367 14.85 7.32 -18.66
CA ALA A 367 14.86 7.93 -19.98
C ALA A 367 13.57 7.64 -20.76
N SER A 368 13.12 6.39 -20.76
CA SER A 368 11.89 5.97 -21.42
C SER A 368 10.66 6.65 -20.81
N GLY A 369 10.63 6.81 -19.48
CA GLY A 369 9.60 7.53 -18.77
C GLY A 369 9.53 9.00 -19.18
N LEU A 370 10.67 9.68 -19.29
CA LEU A 370 10.73 11.08 -19.75
C LEU A 370 10.29 11.24 -21.21
N ILE A 371 10.67 10.32 -22.10
CA ILE A 371 10.20 10.32 -23.50
C ILE A 371 8.69 10.08 -23.56
N CYS A 372 8.17 9.10 -22.81
CA CYS A 372 6.74 8.82 -22.68
C CYS A 372 5.98 10.05 -22.15
N ALA A 373 6.54 10.72 -21.14
CA ALA A 373 5.99 11.94 -20.58
C ALA A 373 5.97 13.08 -21.59
N SER A 374 7.02 13.25 -22.41
CA SER A 374 7.05 14.23 -23.50
C SER A 374 5.96 13.98 -24.54
N ILE A 375 5.71 12.73 -24.93
CA ILE A 375 4.61 12.39 -25.84
C ILE A 375 3.26 12.76 -25.20
N GLY A 376 3.09 12.46 -23.91
CA GLY A 376 1.91 12.87 -23.15
C GLY A 376 1.75 14.39 -23.03
N ALA A 377 2.86 15.11 -22.84
CA ALA A 377 2.86 16.57 -22.80
C ALA A 377 2.42 17.18 -24.13
N ALA A 378 2.85 16.59 -25.26
CA ALA A 378 2.40 16.99 -26.59
C ALA A 378 0.90 16.70 -26.79
N GLN A 379 0.40 15.56 -26.33
CA GLN A 379 -1.04 15.23 -26.37
C GLN A 379 -1.90 16.13 -25.48
N ALA A 380 -1.31 16.71 -24.44
CA ALA A 380 -1.96 17.65 -23.53
C ALA A 380 -1.86 19.12 -24.00
N ASP A 381 -1.38 19.36 -25.23
CA ASP A 381 -1.14 20.70 -25.79
C ASP A 381 -0.27 21.59 -24.87
N LEU A 382 0.66 20.98 -24.12
CA LEU A 382 1.63 21.73 -23.32
C LEU A 382 2.68 22.39 -24.24
N PRO A 383 3.37 23.46 -23.77
CA PRO A 383 4.31 24.20 -24.59
C PRO A 383 5.34 23.31 -25.28
N THR A 384 5.55 23.53 -26.58
CA THR A 384 6.49 22.80 -27.43
C THR A 384 7.88 22.68 -26.79
N LEU A 385 8.36 23.74 -26.15
CA LEU A 385 9.64 23.75 -25.44
C LEU A 385 9.70 22.72 -24.30
N LEU A 386 8.61 22.49 -23.57
CA LEU A 386 8.54 21.47 -22.51
C LEU A 386 8.64 20.06 -23.10
N VAL A 387 7.95 19.81 -24.22
CA VAL A 387 7.99 18.52 -24.92
C VAL A 387 9.42 18.17 -25.31
N PHE A 388 10.12 19.09 -25.97
CA PHE A 388 11.52 18.92 -26.36
C PHE A 388 12.46 18.85 -25.16
N ALA A 389 12.23 19.66 -24.13
CA ALA A 389 13.00 19.60 -22.90
C ALA A 389 12.90 18.22 -22.23
N GLY A 390 11.73 17.59 -22.23
CA GLY A 390 11.56 16.24 -21.69
C GLY A 390 12.30 15.16 -22.50
N VAL A 391 12.30 15.25 -23.84
CA VAL A 391 13.05 14.30 -24.69
C VAL A 391 14.55 14.44 -24.44
N VAL A 392 15.06 15.67 -24.46
CA VAL A 392 16.46 15.97 -24.16
C VAL A 392 16.83 15.54 -22.75
N SER A 393 15.96 15.79 -21.77
CA SER A 393 16.12 15.33 -20.39
C SER A 393 16.24 13.81 -20.31
N GLY A 394 15.45 13.08 -21.10
CA GLY A 394 15.55 11.62 -21.20
C GLY A 394 16.90 11.16 -21.74
N LEU A 395 17.39 11.80 -22.81
CA LEU A 395 18.71 11.50 -23.39
C LEU A 395 19.85 11.79 -22.41
N VAL A 396 19.82 12.94 -21.74
CA VAL A 396 20.84 13.31 -20.74
C VAL A 396 20.79 12.35 -19.54
N ALA A 397 19.61 11.98 -19.05
CA ALA A 397 19.48 11.03 -17.95
C ALA A 397 20.02 9.64 -18.32
N TRP A 398 19.80 9.19 -19.55
CA TRP A 398 20.39 7.96 -20.08
C TRP A 398 21.91 8.04 -20.15
N ASP A 399 22.46 9.08 -20.77
CA ASP A 399 23.90 9.28 -20.97
C ASP A 399 24.64 9.35 -19.62
N VAL A 400 24.23 10.28 -18.76
CA VAL A 400 24.84 10.47 -17.44
C VAL A 400 24.69 9.22 -16.55
N GLY A 401 23.56 8.53 -16.64
CA GLY A 401 23.30 7.29 -15.90
C GLY A 401 24.19 6.13 -16.36
N THR A 402 24.32 5.92 -17.67
CA THR A 402 25.18 4.87 -18.24
C THR A 402 26.66 5.15 -18.06
N PHE A 403 27.08 6.42 -18.18
CA PHE A 403 28.44 6.85 -17.85
C PHE A 403 28.77 6.57 -16.38
N GLY A 404 27.88 6.94 -15.46
CA GLY A 404 28.04 6.66 -14.04
C GLY A 404 28.17 5.17 -13.74
N LEU A 405 27.40 4.32 -14.43
CA LEU A 405 27.51 2.85 -14.32
C LEU A 405 28.84 2.33 -14.87
N GLY A 406 29.30 2.85 -16.02
CA GLY A 406 30.59 2.51 -16.60
C GLY A 406 31.74 2.81 -15.64
N LEU A 407 31.75 4.00 -15.04
CA LEU A 407 32.74 4.36 -14.01
C LEU A 407 32.69 3.45 -12.79
N THR A 408 31.50 3.02 -12.37
CA THR A 408 31.36 2.06 -11.27
C THR A 408 31.93 0.70 -11.64
N ALA A 409 31.63 0.21 -12.85
CA ALA A 409 32.08 -1.10 -13.34
C ALA A 409 33.60 -1.16 -13.56
N GLU A 410 34.20 -0.10 -14.11
CA GLU A 410 35.62 -0.09 -14.46
C GLU A 410 36.54 0.25 -13.28
N LEU A 411 36.12 1.18 -12.42
CA LEU A 411 36.99 1.74 -11.38
C LEU A 411 36.63 1.28 -9.96
N GLY A 412 35.44 0.70 -9.76
CA GLY A 412 34.92 0.35 -8.43
C GLY A 412 34.73 1.57 -7.51
N HIS A 413 34.22 1.38 -6.30
CA HIS A 413 33.78 2.52 -5.46
C HIS A 413 34.91 3.34 -4.79
N ARG A 414 36.19 2.99 -4.99
CA ARG A 414 37.33 3.56 -4.24
C ARG A 414 37.92 4.86 -4.81
N PRO A 415 38.07 5.05 -6.14
CA PRO A 415 38.68 6.26 -6.67
C PRO A 415 37.74 7.47 -6.57
N GLU A 416 38.28 8.66 -6.34
CA GLU A 416 37.53 9.92 -6.40
C GLU A 416 37.19 10.29 -7.85
N THR A 417 36.08 9.78 -8.37
CA THR A 417 35.59 10.04 -9.73
C THR A 417 34.69 11.27 -9.83
N ARG A 418 34.38 11.93 -8.71
CA ARG A 418 33.40 13.03 -8.63
C ARG A 418 33.66 14.15 -9.65
N ARG A 419 34.92 14.53 -9.87
CA ARG A 419 35.26 15.57 -10.85
C ARG A 419 34.93 15.14 -12.27
N LEU A 420 35.30 13.92 -12.65
CA LEU A 420 34.99 13.34 -13.97
C LEU A 420 33.47 13.23 -14.20
N GLU A 421 32.73 12.77 -13.18
CA GLU A 421 31.27 12.71 -13.22
C GLU A 421 30.63 14.08 -13.44
N LEU A 422 31.09 15.10 -12.69
CA LEU A 422 30.61 16.47 -12.82
C LEU A 422 30.92 17.05 -14.20
N TYR A 423 32.15 16.89 -14.70
CA TYR A 423 32.52 17.40 -16.02
C TYR A 423 31.64 16.78 -17.10
N HIS A 424 31.56 15.45 -17.17
CA HIS A 424 30.73 14.78 -18.16
C HIS A 424 29.26 15.21 -18.05
N SER A 425 28.71 15.27 -16.85
CA SER A 425 27.31 15.66 -16.66
C SER A 425 27.03 17.12 -17.03
N VAL A 426 27.94 18.05 -16.72
CA VAL A 426 27.81 19.45 -17.14
C VAL A 426 27.86 19.58 -18.66
N PHE A 427 28.77 18.85 -19.33
CA PHE A 427 28.81 18.82 -20.79
C PHE A 427 27.53 18.22 -21.39
N ALA A 428 27.05 17.10 -20.87
CA ALA A 428 25.82 16.46 -21.33
C ALA A 428 24.60 17.39 -21.19
N VAL A 429 24.44 18.02 -20.02
CA VAL A 429 23.38 19.02 -19.78
C VAL A 429 23.56 20.23 -20.71
N GLY A 430 24.78 20.74 -20.87
CA GLY A 430 25.07 21.89 -21.74
C GLY A 430 24.72 21.62 -23.21
N VAL A 431 25.10 20.46 -23.74
CA VAL A 431 24.72 20.01 -25.10
C VAL A 431 23.19 19.87 -25.21
N GLY A 432 22.54 19.33 -24.17
CA GLY A 432 21.08 19.27 -24.11
C GLY A 432 20.42 20.65 -24.17
N LEU A 433 20.90 21.61 -23.37
CA LEU A 433 20.39 22.99 -23.38
C LEU A 433 20.56 23.67 -24.74
N LEU A 434 21.69 23.45 -25.42
CA LEU A 434 21.90 23.92 -26.79
C LEU A 434 20.89 23.29 -27.78
N GLY A 435 20.61 22.00 -27.63
CA GLY A 435 19.59 21.31 -28.41
C GLY A 435 18.19 21.90 -28.21
N ILE A 436 17.79 22.15 -26.96
CA ILE A 436 16.52 22.81 -26.62
C ILE A 436 16.46 24.22 -27.24
N ALA A 437 17.54 25.00 -27.12
CA ALA A 437 17.62 26.35 -27.67
C ALA A 437 17.51 26.35 -29.21
N ALA A 438 18.23 25.46 -29.89
CA ALA A 438 18.17 25.32 -31.34
C ALA A 438 16.75 25.00 -31.82
N VAL A 439 16.06 24.07 -31.16
CA VAL A 439 14.68 23.73 -31.49
C VAL A 439 13.72 24.87 -31.15
N GLY A 440 13.94 25.60 -30.06
CA GLY A 440 13.18 26.80 -29.71
C GLY A 440 13.30 27.90 -30.77
N ILE A 441 14.50 28.10 -31.34
CA ILE A 441 14.72 29.03 -32.46
C ILE A 441 13.95 28.56 -33.69
N VAL A 442 13.97 27.26 -34.00
CA VAL A 442 13.22 26.70 -35.13
C VAL A 442 11.71 26.85 -34.94
N ASP A 443 11.18 26.63 -33.73
CA ASP A 443 9.76 26.78 -33.44
C ASP A 443 9.32 28.26 -33.50
N ALA A 444 10.14 29.18 -32.99
CA ALA A 444 9.91 30.61 -33.13
C ALA A 444 9.92 31.06 -34.60
N ALA A 445 10.89 30.56 -35.38
CA ALA A 445 10.96 30.81 -36.82
C ALA A 445 9.74 30.22 -37.55
N ARG A 446 9.29 29.01 -37.17
CA ARG A 446 8.06 28.40 -37.70
C ARG A 446 6.83 29.24 -37.41
N HIS A 447 6.70 29.82 -36.22
CA HIS A 447 5.57 30.70 -35.91
C HIS A 447 5.61 32.01 -36.69
N ALA A 448 6.79 32.60 -36.89
CA ALA A 448 6.97 33.79 -37.73
C ALA A 448 6.71 33.52 -39.23
N VAL A 449 7.09 32.33 -39.72
CA VAL A 449 6.81 31.87 -41.08
C VAL A 449 5.36 31.39 -41.23
N GLY A 450 4.76 30.88 -40.16
CA GLY A 450 3.36 30.44 -40.05
C GLY A 450 2.36 31.55 -40.36
N SER A 451 2.68 32.77 -39.94
CA SER A 451 1.96 33.99 -40.34
C SER A 451 2.20 34.44 -41.79
N ALA A 452 3.13 33.80 -42.51
CA ALA A 452 3.56 34.13 -43.87
C ALA A 452 3.43 32.96 -44.87
N ILE A 453 2.72 31.87 -44.50
CA ILE A 453 2.59 30.67 -45.34
C ILE A 453 1.86 31.02 -46.64
N GLY A 454 2.53 30.79 -47.77
CA GLY A 454 2.03 31.01 -49.14
C GLY A 454 2.95 31.85 -50.03
N SER A 455 3.99 32.48 -49.47
CA SER A 455 4.93 33.27 -50.27
C SER A 455 6.03 32.40 -50.91
N PRO A 456 6.47 32.70 -52.15
CA PRO A 456 7.57 31.99 -52.82
C PRO A 456 8.87 31.98 -52.01
N GLU A 457 9.10 33.01 -51.21
CA GLU A 457 10.29 33.19 -50.37
C GLU A 457 10.35 32.17 -49.23
N THR A 458 9.21 31.88 -48.60
CA THR A 458 9.14 30.90 -47.50
C THR A 458 9.31 29.46 -48.01
N MET A 459 8.84 29.17 -49.23
CA MET A 459 9.08 27.88 -49.91
C MET A 459 10.55 27.71 -50.34
N ALA A 460 11.20 28.77 -50.82
CA ALA A 460 12.61 28.74 -51.20
C ALA A 460 13.53 28.55 -49.98
N LEU A 461 13.24 29.24 -48.86
CA LEU A 461 13.96 29.05 -47.59
C LEU A 461 13.80 27.65 -47.02
N ALA A 462 12.60 27.07 -47.10
CA ALA A 462 12.37 25.68 -46.71
C ALA A 462 13.17 24.69 -47.59
N ALA A 463 13.19 24.90 -48.92
CA ALA A 463 13.98 24.08 -49.83
C ALA A 463 15.49 24.18 -49.56
N ILE A 464 16.01 25.38 -49.30
CA ILE A 464 17.42 25.60 -48.94
C ILE A 464 17.74 24.94 -47.59
N GLY A 465 16.86 25.06 -46.60
CA GLY A 465 17.02 24.41 -45.29
C GLY A 465 17.08 22.88 -45.40
N VAL A 466 16.22 22.28 -46.24
CA VAL A 466 16.25 20.84 -46.53
C VAL A 466 17.56 20.45 -47.24
N LEU A 467 18.03 21.24 -48.21
CA LEU A 467 19.29 20.99 -48.91
C LEU A 467 20.51 21.10 -47.98
N LEU A 468 20.52 22.05 -47.03
CA LEU A 468 21.58 22.22 -46.04
C LEU A 468 21.57 21.11 -44.98
N LEU A 469 20.40 20.61 -44.58
CA LEU A 469 20.27 19.45 -43.68
C LEU A 469 20.67 18.13 -44.35
N LEU A 470 20.48 18.02 -45.68
CA LEU A 470 20.90 16.87 -46.47
C LEU A 470 22.41 16.87 -46.81
N ALA A 471 23.07 18.03 -46.73
CA ALA A 471 24.51 18.15 -47.02
C ALA A 471 25.41 17.30 -46.10
N PRO A 472 25.26 17.31 -44.76
CA PRO A 472 26.05 16.45 -43.88
C PRO A 472 25.63 14.98 -43.89
N LEU A 473 24.47 14.65 -44.47
CA LEU A 473 24.02 13.26 -44.66
C LEU A 473 24.58 12.61 -45.95
N ARG A 474 25.27 13.40 -46.77
CA ARG A 474 26.00 12.92 -47.96
C ARG A 474 27.51 12.93 -47.69
N GLY A 475 27.96 11.95 -46.90
CA GLY A 475 29.36 11.50 -46.83
C GLY A 475 30.28 12.36 -45.97
#